data_AF-A0A927YUE3-F1
#
_entry.id   AF-A0A927YUE3-F1
#
_cell.length_a   1.000
_cell.length_b   1.000
_cell.length_c   1.000
_cell.angle_alpha   90.00
_cell.angle_beta   90.00
_cell.angle_gamma   90.00
#
_symmetry.space_group_name_H-M   'P 1'
#
loop_
_entity.id
_entity.type
_entity.pdbx_description
1 polymer ?
#
loop_
_entity_poly.entity_id
_entity_poly.type
_entity_poly.pdbx_seq_one_letter_code
_entity_poly.pdbx_strand_id
1 'polypeptide(L)'
;MTETAVLVVICLLVVYIFYRIRSCKKKISSMGHCEKLNMLDGIVSSFGLFYDENREVFSSKLTARQRGNGYLQPDNNRVDSCPVYFEFEGKTWLIEFTKGNYGVMTGAETGVYHTEGIVEPMLYDFIHFTSAYDYELLYISNRLMKDGKVIYENNARHWWLAGFRPEVTEETEKLQLFSTVTFGTEVAAEVFFKALDSKVEERNDGSTCGICGNKVFFMMCGSKKTDTAKKKLLCRWSYIKVKMYLWLSKPFTSTMDRILYLYFLMPSSINSIFTIDREFK
;
A
#
# COMPACT_ATOMS: atom_id res chain seq x y z
N MET A 1 42.79 20.55 -23.01
CA MET A 1 42.73 19.11 -22.60
C MET A 1 41.45 18.73 -21.85
N THR A 2 40.47 19.63 -21.71
CA THR A 2 39.30 19.43 -20.84
C THR A 2 38.02 19.07 -21.62
N GLU A 3 37.74 19.74 -22.74
CA GLU A 3 36.50 19.53 -23.50
C GLU A 3 36.44 18.19 -24.24
N THR A 4 37.53 17.78 -24.88
CA THR A 4 37.61 16.50 -25.61
C THR A 4 37.52 15.31 -24.66
N ALA A 5 38.15 15.39 -23.48
CA ALA A 5 38.04 14.35 -22.45
C ALA A 5 36.60 14.24 -21.91
N VAL A 6 35.93 15.37 -21.67
CA VAL A 6 34.52 15.40 -21.24
C VAL A 6 33.61 14.78 -22.31
N LEU A 7 33.79 15.12 -23.58
CA LEU A 7 33.04 14.53 -24.69
C LEU A 7 33.24 13.02 -24.79
N VAL A 8 34.48 12.53 -24.65
CA VAL A 8 34.77 11.09 -24.65
C VAL A 8 34.08 10.38 -23.48
N VAL A 9 34.13 10.95 -22.28
CA VAL A 9 33.46 10.39 -21.11
C VAL A 9 31.95 10.33 -21.32
N ILE A 10 31.33 11.40 -21.85
CA ILE A 10 29.89 11.42 -22.16
C ILE A 10 29.55 10.34 -23.19
N CYS A 11 30.32 10.22 -24.27
CA CYS A 11 30.11 9.19 -25.28
C CYS A 11 30.20 7.77 -24.69
N LEU A 12 31.21 7.50 -23.85
CA LEU A 12 31.36 6.21 -23.17
C LEU A 12 30.18 5.91 -22.23
N LEU A 13 29.69 6.91 -21.50
CA LEU A 13 28.51 6.78 -20.65
C LEU A 13 27.25 6.47 -21.47
N VAL A 14 27.05 7.15 -22.60
CA VAL A 14 25.93 6.89 -23.50
C VAL A 14 25.98 5.46 -24.04
N VAL A 15 27.14 5.02 -24.54
CA VAL A 15 27.35 3.65 -25.01
C VAL A 15 27.07 2.63 -23.90
N TYR A 16 27.57 2.88 -22.69
CA TYR A 16 27.32 2.03 -21.53
C TYR A 16 25.83 1.94 -21.19
N ILE A 17 25.11 3.06 -21.20
CA ILE A 17 23.66 3.11 -20.95
C ILE A 17 22.91 2.30 -22.03
N PHE A 18 23.23 2.47 -23.31
CA PHE A 18 22.63 1.70 -24.40
C PHE A 18 22.90 0.19 -24.26
N TYR A 19 24.14 -0.18 -23.90
CA TYR A 19 24.51 -1.57 -23.61
C TYR A 19 23.69 -2.13 -22.44
N ARG A 20 23.60 -1.40 -21.32
CA ARG A 20 22.81 -1.81 -20.14
C ARG A 20 21.34 -2.00 -20.49
N ILE A 21 20.73 -1.06 -21.21
CA ILE A 21 19.35 -1.14 -21.67
C ILE A 21 19.14 -2.41 -22.51
N ARG A 22 20.00 -2.66 -23.51
CA ARG A 22 19.88 -3.84 -24.38
C ARG A 22 20.10 -5.15 -23.61
N SER A 23 21.10 -5.18 -22.73
CA SER A 23 21.44 -6.34 -21.91
C SER A 23 20.31 -6.71 -20.94
N CYS A 24 19.75 -5.73 -20.22
CA CYS A 24 18.63 -5.95 -19.30
C CYS A 24 17.38 -6.42 -20.06
N LYS A 25 17.09 -5.86 -21.24
CA LYS A 25 15.98 -6.33 -22.07
C LYS A 25 16.14 -7.80 -22.44
N LYS A 26 17.32 -8.16 -22.97
CA LYS A 26 17.62 -9.54 -23.36
C LYS A 26 17.49 -10.48 -22.16
N LYS A 27 17.97 -10.08 -20.99
CA LYS A 27 17.86 -10.85 -19.75
C LYS A 27 16.41 -11.15 -19.39
N ILE A 28 15.55 -10.13 -19.30
CA ILE A 28 14.12 -10.33 -18.97
C ILE A 28 13.42 -11.20 -20.03
N SER A 29 13.72 -11.00 -21.31
CA SER A 29 13.13 -11.81 -22.39
C SER A 29 13.60 -13.27 -22.38
N SER A 30 14.78 -13.56 -21.82
CA SER A 30 15.30 -14.93 -21.71
C SER A 30 14.90 -15.68 -20.45
N MET A 31 14.41 -14.98 -19.42
CA MET A 31 14.04 -15.59 -18.14
C MET A 31 12.73 -16.38 -18.25
N GLY A 32 12.69 -17.54 -17.60
CA GLY A 32 11.46 -18.33 -17.49
C GLY A 32 10.42 -17.69 -16.57
N HIS A 33 9.15 -18.06 -16.72
CA HIS A 33 8.06 -17.51 -15.91
C HIS A 33 8.26 -17.69 -14.39
N CYS A 34 8.52 -18.93 -13.97
CA CYS A 34 8.75 -19.26 -12.55
C CYS A 34 10.00 -18.56 -12.00
N GLU A 35 11.04 -18.40 -12.83
CA GLU A 35 12.26 -17.68 -12.46
C GLU A 35 11.96 -16.20 -12.16
N LYS A 36 11.16 -15.55 -13.03
CA LYS A 36 10.73 -14.17 -12.84
C LYS A 36 9.90 -14.01 -11.57
N LEU A 37 8.92 -14.89 -11.35
CA LEU A 37 8.08 -14.86 -10.16
C LEU A 37 8.88 -15.02 -8.87
N ASN A 38 9.75 -16.03 -8.80
CA ASN A 38 10.60 -16.27 -7.62
C ASN A 38 11.53 -15.09 -7.35
N MET A 39 12.08 -14.50 -8.40
CA MET A 39 12.94 -13.34 -8.27
C MET A 39 12.17 -12.11 -7.78
N LEU A 40 10.99 -11.85 -8.35
CA LEU A 40 10.14 -10.74 -7.91
C LEU A 40 9.71 -10.92 -6.46
N ASP A 41 9.26 -12.13 -6.07
CA ASP A 41 8.88 -12.41 -4.68
C ASP A 41 10.05 -12.20 -3.73
N GLY A 42 11.25 -12.65 -4.09
CA GLY A 42 12.46 -12.40 -3.31
C GLY A 42 12.76 -10.91 -3.11
N ILE A 43 12.56 -10.07 -4.14
CA ILE A 43 12.73 -8.62 -4.04
C ILE A 43 11.68 -8.00 -3.12
N VAL A 44 10.40 -8.35 -3.28
CA VAL A 44 9.33 -7.69 -2.52
C VAL A 44 9.19 -8.21 -1.09
N SER A 45 9.74 -9.41 -0.81
CA SER A 45 9.81 -10.00 0.53
C SER A 45 10.51 -9.11 1.55
N SER A 46 11.57 -8.39 1.18
CA SER A 46 12.27 -7.48 2.10
C SER A 46 11.40 -6.30 2.54
N PHE A 47 10.35 -6.01 1.78
CA PHE A 47 9.34 -4.99 2.10
C PHE A 47 8.12 -5.59 2.83
N GLY A 48 8.15 -6.88 3.17
CA GLY A 48 7.03 -7.56 3.81
C GLY A 48 5.87 -7.85 2.85
N LEU A 49 6.15 -7.94 1.55
CA LEU A 49 5.14 -8.15 0.51
C LEU A 49 5.40 -9.45 -0.28
N PHE A 50 4.39 -9.91 -1.00
CA PHE A 50 4.45 -10.90 -2.07
C PHE A 50 3.73 -10.38 -3.31
N TYR A 51 4.01 -10.97 -4.48
CA TYR A 51 3.30 -10.62 -5.72
C TYR A 51 2.23 -11.67 -6.03
N ASP A 52 0.96 -11.24 -6.09
CA ASP A 52 -0.15 -12.03 -6.58
C ASP A 52 -0.33 -11.77 -8.08
N GLU A 53 0.15 -12.71 -8.89
CA GLU A 53 0.10 -12.62 -10.34
C GLU A 53 -1.33 -12.62 -10.89
N ASN A 54 -2.24 -13.40 -10.30
CA ASN A 54 -3.62 -13.52 -10.79
C ASN A 54 -4.37 -12.18 -10.71
N ARG A 55 -3.98 -11.36 -9.73
CA ARG A 55 -4.58 -10.04 -9.46
C ARG A 55 -3.69 -8.88 -9.91
N GLU A 56 -2.47 -9.17 -10.34
CA GLU A 56 -1.38 -8.21 -10.58
C GLU A 56 -1.20 -7.20 -9.42
N VAL A 57 -1.17 -7.70 -8.19
CA VAL A 57 -1.12 -6.89 -6.96
C VAL A 57 0.04 -7.32 -6.07
N PHE A 58 0.73 -6.35 -5.48
CA PHE A 58 1.63 -6.60 -4.35
C PHE A 58 0.82 -6.58 -3.06
N SER A 59 0.80 -7.68 -2.32
CA SER A 59 0.04 -7.83 -1.09
C SER A 59 0.94 -8.16 0.09
N SER A 60 0.49 -7.85 1.30
CA SER A 60 1.26 -8.03 2.53
C SER A 60 1.44 -9.50 2.91
N LYS A 61 2.62 -9.84 3.44
CA LYS A 61 2.87 -11.13 4.08
C LYS A 61 2.38 -11.09 5.54
N LEU A 62 1.81 -12.20 6.01
CA LEU A 62 1.47 -12.37 7.43
C LEU A 62 2.69 -12.22 8.34
N THR A 63 3.84 -12.67 7.85
CA THR A 63 5.15 -12.63 8.53
C THR A 63 5.94 -11.36 8.20
N ALA A 64 5.30 -10.31 7.69
CA ALA A 64 5.96 -9.05 7.40
C ALA A 64 6.62 -8.49 8.68
N ARG A 65 7.88 -8.06 8.57
CA ARG A 65 8.66 -7.53 9.70
C ARG A 65 7.97 -6.36 10.41
N GLN A 66 7.12 -5.62 9.68
CA GLN A 66 6.27 -4.55 10.18
C GLN A 66 5.38 -4.99 11.36
N ARG A 67 5.07 -6.29 11.48
CA ARG A 67 4.29 -6.82 12.61
C ARG A 67 4.96 -6.54 13.95
N GLY A 68 6.30 -6.65 14.01
CA GLY A 68 7.06 -6.36 15.23
C GLY A 68 7.09 -4.88 15.61
N ASN A 69 6.83 -3.99 14.64
CA ASN A 69 6.79 -2.55 14.87
C ASN A 69 5.42 -2.06 15.36
N GLY A 70 4.37 -2.88 15.26
CA GLY A 70 3.00 -2.51 15.62
C GLY A 70 2.48 -1.31 14.81
N TYR A 71 1.74 -0.43 15.49
CA TYR A 71 1.17 0.79 14.94
C TYR A 71 1.43 1.97 15.86
N LEU A 72 1.89 3.06 15.24
CA LEU A 72 1.89 4.41 15.77
C LEU A 72 1.33 5.28 14.65
N GLN A 73 0.51 6.28 14.99
CA GLN A 73 -0.17 7.10 13.99
C GLN A 73 0.84 7.72 13.01
N PRO A 74 0.77 7.40 11.71
CA PRO A 74 1.75 7.89 10.75
C PRO A 74 1.42 9.33 10.32
N ASP A 75 2.44 10.19 10.24
CA ASP A 75 2.35 11.49 9.55
C ASP A 75 2.45 11.27 8.03
N ASN A 76 1.42 10.66 7.43
CA ASN A 76 1.40 10.36 6.00
C ASN A 76 0.42 11.27 5.24
N ASN A 77 0.98 12.35 4.71
CA ASN A 77 0.24 13.34 3.93
C ASN A 77 -0.25 12.86 2.54
N ARG A 78 0.02 11.61 2.13
CA ARG A 78 -0.28 11.09 0.78
C ARG A 78 -1.44 10.10 0.73
N VAL A 79 -1.88 9.62 1.89
CA VAL A 79 -2.97 8.65 2.03
C VAL A 79 -4.15 9.28 2.78
N ASP A 80 -5.34 8.79 2.51
CA ASP A 80 -6.54 9.08 3.28
C ASP A 80 -6.69 7.94 4.29
N SER A 81 -6.71 8.27 5.57
CA SER A 81 -6.76 7.31 6.68
C SER A 81 -8.07 7.45 7.46
N CYS A 82 -8.59 6.32 7.93
CA CYS A 82 -9.73 6.23 8.83
C CYS A 82 -9.38 5.25 9.96
N PRO A 83 -8.77 5.72 11.06
CA PRO A 83 -8.57 4.93 12.25
C PRO A 83 -9.88 4.83 13.05
N VAL A 84 -10.27 3.61 13.40
CA VAL A 84 -11.48 3.32 14.18
C VAL A 84 -11.06 2.61 15.45
N TYR A 85 -11.22 3.31 16.58
CA TYR A 85 -10.90 2.80 17.91
C TYR A 85 -12.16 2.29 18.60
N PHE A 86 -12.06 1.17 19.29
CA PHE A 86 -13.16 0.59 20.07
C PHE A 86 -12.65 -0.25 21.23
N GLU A 87 -13.43 -0.36 22.29
CA GLU A 87 -13.09 -1.17 23.46
C GLU A 87 -13.79 -2.51 23.42
N PHE A 88 -13.05 -3.60 23.55
CA PHE A 88 -13.61 -4.95 23.57
C PHE A 88 -12.73 -5.89 24.40
N GLU A 89 -13.35 -6.65 25.30
CA GLU A 89 -12.68 -7.62 26.18
C GLU A 89 -11.48 -7.04 26.96
N GLY A 90 -11.61 -5.81 27.45
CA GLY A 90 -10.58 -5.16 28.27
C GLY A 90 -9.40 -4.57 27.48
N LYS A 91 -9.44 -4.62 26.15
CA LYS A 91 -8.45 -4.03 25.24
C LYS A 91 -9.03 -2.83 24.48
N THR A 92 -8.19 -1.85 24.16
CA THR A 92 -8.51 -0.86 23.12
C THR A 92 -8.01 -1.38 21.78
N TRP A 93 -8.94 -1.67 20.89
CA TRP A 93 -8.68 -2.09 19.52
C TRP A 93 -8.61 -0.89 18.58
N LEU A 94 -7.81 -1.03 17.53
CA LEU A 94 -7.71 -0.12 16.40
C LEU A 94 -7.84 -0.93 15.12
N ILE A 95 -8.85 -0.62 14.31
CA ILE A 95 -8.88 -1.02 12.90
C ILE A 95 -8.66 0.22 12.06
N GLU A 96 -7.57 0.24 11.30
CA GLU A 96 -7.20 1.37 10.45
C GLU A 96 -7.42 1.01 8.98
N PHE A 97 -8.25 1.79 8.30
CA PHE A 97 -8.42 1.73 6.84
C PHE A 97 -7.63 2.87 6.20
N THR A 98 -6.77 2.56 5.23
CA THR A 98 -6.04 3.58 4.49
C THR A 98 -6.15 3.33 2.99
N LYS A 99 -6.18 4.40 2.20
CA LYS A 99 -6.11 4.33 0.73
C LYS A 99 -5.37 5.53 0.16
N GLY A 100 -4.69 5.35 -0.97
CA GLY A 100 -4.02 6.45 -1.64
C GLY A 100 -2.80 6.01 -2.43
N ASN A 101 -1.85 6.94 -2.54
CA ASN A 101 -0.59 6.69 -3.24
C ASN A 101 0.52 6.35 -2.23
N TYR A 102 1.16 5.20 -2.42
CA TYR A 102 2.28 4.69 -1.63
C TYR A 102 3.52 4.68 -2.53
N GLY A 103 4.40 5.68 -2.38
CA GLY A 103 5.51 5.84 -3.32
C GLY A 103 5.01 6.04 -4.76
N VAL A 104 5.29 5.07 -5.62
CA VAL A 104 4.87 5.02 -7.04
C VAL A 104 3.73 4.02 -7.30
N MET A 105 3.05 3.59 -6.24
CA MET A 105 1.93 2.67 -6.28
C MET A 105 0.65 3.32 -5.76
N THR A 106 -0.49 2.78 -6.17
CA THR A 106 -1.81 3.11 -5.66
C THR A 106 -2.32 1.89 -4.95
N GLY A 107 -2.88 2.06 -3.76
CA GLY A 107 -3.26 0.94 -2.94
C GLY A 107 -4.20 1.30 -1.82
N ALA A 108 -4.44 0.28 -0.99
CA ALA A 108 -5.16 0.40 0.24
C ALA A 108 -4.70 -0.67 1.24
N GLU A 109 -4.91 -0.35 2.51
CA GLU A 109 -4.54 -1.21 3.63
C GLU A 109 -5.70 -1.27 4.63
N THR A 110 -5.82 -2.41 5.29
CA THR A 110 -6.66 -2.58 6.49
C THR A 110 -5.83 -3.25 7.55
N GLY A 111 -5.49 -2.48 8.59
CA GLY A 111 -4.72 -2.94 9.74
C GLY A 111 -5.60 -3.17 10.96
N VAL A 112 -5.24 -4.15 11.78
CA VAL A 112 -5.90 -4.57 13.01
C VAL A 112 -4.85 -4.63 14.10
N TYR A 113 -5.04 -3.81 15.12
CA TYR A 113 -4.12 -3.63 16.23
C TYR A 113 -4.90 -3.51 17.53
N HIS A 114 -4.23 -3.70 18.66
CA HIS A 114 -4.80 -3.46 19.97
C HIS A 114 -3.71 -3.12 20.99
N THR A 115 -4.13 -2.60 22.14
CA THR A 115 -3.32 -2.52 23.36
C THR A 115 -3.64 -3.71 24.27
N GLU A 116 -2.86 -3.91 25.33
CA GLU A 116 -3.14 -4.95 26.35
C GLU A 116 -4.14 -4.48 27.41
N GLY A 117 -4.55 -3.21 27.38
CA GLY A 117 -5.49 -2.61 28.33
C GLY A 117 -6.28 -1.46 27.72
N ILE A 118 -7.25 -0.94 28.46
CA ILE A 118 -8.06 0.22 28.04
C ILE A 118 -7.22 1.50 28.07
N VAL A 119 -7.32 2.28 27.00
CA VAL A 119 -6.61 3.54 26.79
C VAL A 119 -7.61 4.66 26.56
N GLU A 120 -7.39 5.79 27.23
CA GLU A 120 -8.20 6.99 27.04
C GLU A 120 -7.98 7.63 25.65
N PRO A 121 -9.03 8.12 24.97
CA PRO A 121 -8.94 8.63 23.60
C PRO A 121 -7.88 9.72 23.37
N MET A 122 -7.62 10.56 24.36
CA MET A 122 -6.62 11.63 24.25
C MET A 122 -5.17 11.13 24.14
N LEU A 123 -4.93 9.84 24.42
CA LEU A 123 -3.60 9.22 24.38
C LEU A 123 -3.35 8.39 23.11
N TYR A 124 -4.35 8.21 22.24
CA TYR A 124 -4.23 7.32 21.07
C TYR A 124 -3.06 7.67 20.15
N ASP A 125 -2.78 8.95 19.96
CA ASP A 125 -1.71 9.41 19.07
C ASP A 125 -0.30 9.21 19.68
N PHE A 126 -0.22 8.91 20.98
CA PHE A 126 1.03 8.76 21.74
C PHE A 126 1.32 7.34 22.18
N ILE A 127 0.37 6.42 21.99
CA ILE A 127 0.48 5.04 22.45
C ILE A 127 0.73 4.10 21.27
N HIS A 128 1.58 3.12 21.53
CA HIS A 128 1.85 2.03 20.61
C HIS A 128 0.73 0.99 20.65
N PHE A 129 0.20 0.65 19.49
CA PHE A 129 -0.75 -0.46 19.32
C PHE A 129 -0.02 -1.66 18.74
N THR A 130 -0.17 -2.82 19.38
CA THR A 130 0.44 -4.08 18.92
C THR A 130 -0.41 -4.69 17.81
N SER A 131 0.23 -5.25 16.79
CA SER A 131 -0.49 -5.99 15.74
C SER A 131 -1.20 -7.22 16.31
N ALA A 132 -2.42 -7.48 15.84
CA ALA A 132 -3.21 -8.63 16.29
C ALA A 132 -2.43 -9.95 16.24
N TYR A 133 -2.59 -10.77 17.27
CA TYR A 133 -1.97 -12.09 17.35
C TYR A 133 -2.59 -13.08 16.35
N ASP A 134 -1.95 -14.24 16.14
CA ASP A 134 -2.41 -15.24 15.16
C ASP A 134 -3.82 -15.78 15.44
N TYR A 135 -4.19 -15.86 16.72
CA TYR A 135 -5.53 -16.29 17.15
C TYR A 135 -6.57 -15.16 17.09
N GLU A 136 -6.14 -13.92 16.85
CA GLU A 136 -6.98 -12.71 16.74
C GLU A 136 -7.14 -12.22 15.29
N LEU A 137 -6.55 -12.92 14.32
CA LEU A 137 -6.62 -12.54 12.92
C LEU A 137 -8.08 -12.52 12.43
N LEU A 138 -8.51 -11.37 11.94
CA LEU A 138 -9.82 -11.20 11.33
C LEU A 138 -9.76 -11.56 9.85
N TYR A 139 -10.86 -12.09 9.31
CA TYR A 139 -11.00 -12.22 7.87
C TYR A 139 -11.39 -10.88 7.28
N ILE A 140 -10.51 -10.33 6.43
CA ILE A 140 -10.65 -9.02 5.81
C ILE A 140 -10.79 -9.22 4.31
N SER A 141 -11.68 -8.45 3.69
CA SER A 141 -11.82 -8.35 2.24
C SER A 141 -11.74 -6.88 1.84
N ASN A 142 -10.87 -6.54 0.90
CA ASN A 142 -10.69 -5.19 0.38
C ASN A 142 -10.92 -5.18 -1.13
N ARG A 143 -11.65 -4.16 -1.59
CA ARG A 143 -11.86 -3.82 -3.00
C ARG A 143 -11.54 -2.35 -3.19
N LEU A 144 -10.46 -2.06 -3.92
CA LEU A 144 -10.09 -0.69 -4.26
C LEU A 144 -10.66 -0.34 -5.64
N MET A 145 -11.31 0.81 -5.73
CA MET A 145 -11.96 1.28 -6.96
C MET A 145 -11.56 2.72 -7.27
N LYS A 146 -11.60 3.08 -8.55
CA LYS A 146 -11.50 4.46 -9.04
C LYS A 146 -12.57 4.69 -10.09
N ASP A 147 -13.36 5.75 -9.94
CA ASP A 147 -14.43 6.11 -10.89
C ASP A 147 -15.36 4.91 -11.20
N GLY A 148 -15.73 4.13 -10.18
CA GLY A 148 -16.58 2.94 -10.31
C GLY A 148 -15.90 1.71 -10.93
N LYS A 149 -14.63 1.79 -11.34
CA LYS A 149 -13.87 0.65 -11.86
C LYS A 149 -13.01 0.02 -10.78
N VAL A 150 -13.06 -1.30 -10.67
CA VAL A 150 -12.22 -2.06 -9.74
C VAL A 150 -10.76 -1.99 -10.19
N ILE A 151 -9.89 -1.53 -9.29
CA ILE A 151 -8.43 -1.59 -9.45
C ILE A 151 -7.94 -2.99 -9.06
N TYR A 152 -8.34 -3.47 -7.89
CA TYR A 152 -8.10 -4.85 -7.44
C TYR A 152 -9.05 -5.25 -6.29
N GLU A 153 -9.09 -6.56 -6.02
CA GLU A 153 -9.74 -7.15 -4.86
C GLU A 153 -8.82 -8.17 -4.20
N ASN A 154 -8.67 -8.13 -2.88
CA ASN A 154 -7.98 -9.16 -2.13
C ASN A 154 -8.69 -9.46 -0.81
N ASN A 155 -8.47 -10.67 -0.29
CA ASN A 155 -9.03 -11.10 0.98
C ASN A 155 -8.13 -12.15 1.62
N ALA A 156 -8.08 -12.14 2.95
CA ALA A 156 -7.37 -13.12 3.76
C ALA A 156 -7.73 -12.94 5.24
N ARG A 157 -7.42 -13.95 6.06
CA ARG A 157 -7.23 -13.72 7.50
C ARG A 157 -5.91 -13.01 7.71
N HIS A 158 -5.94 -11.79 8.26
CA HIS A 158 -4.74 -10.97 8.32
C HIS A 158 -4.82 -9.90 9.42
N TRP A 159 -3.67 -9.51 9.97
CA TRP A 159 -3.55 -8.37 10.89
C TRP A 159 -3.36 -7.08 10.10
N TRP A 160 -2.64 -7.10 8.98
CA TRP A 160 -2.49 -6.00 8.03
C TRP A 160 -2.71 -6.45 6.58
N LEU A 161 -3.94 -6.42 6.06
CA LEU A 161 -4.22 -6.76 4.66
C LEU A 161 -3.97 -5.55 3.76
N ALA A 162 -2.90 -5.59 2.97
CA ALA A 162 -2.52 -4.53 2.05
C ALA A 162 -2.60 -4.99 0.59
N GLY A 163 -2.85 -4.06 -0.32
CA GLY A 163 -2.77 -4.29 -1.75
C GLY A 163 -2.25 -3.05 -2.47
N PHE A 164 -1.29 -3.24 -3.37
CA PHE A 164 -0.67 -2.14 -4.12
C PHE A 164 -0.54 -2.51 -5.60
N ARG A 165 -0.91 -1.59 -6.49
CA ARG A 165 -0.65 -1.69 -7.93
C ARG A 165 0.30 -0.59 -8.38
N PRO A 166 1.26 -0.87 -9.29
CA PRO A 166 2.14 0.14 -9.88
C PRO A 166 1.40 1.14 -10.80
N GLU A 167 0.70 2.06 -10.16
CA GLU A 167 0.01 3.19 -10.78
C GLU A 167 0.01 4.34 -9.77
N VAL A 168 -0.02 5.60 -10.22
CA VAL A 168 -0.26 6.74 -9.33
C VAL A 168 -1.42 7.53 -9.89
N THR A 169 -2.38 7.85 -9.02
CA THR A 169 -3.48 8.75 -9.36
C THR A 169 -3.22 10.14 -8.80
N GLU A 170 -3.35 11.18 -9.63
CA GLU A 170 -3.37 12.57 -9.13
C GLU A 170 -4.68 12.88 -8.39
N GLU A 171 -5.73 12.10 -8.67
CA GLU A 171 -7.09 12.25 -8.13
C GLU A 171 -7.35 11.19 -7.06
N THR A 172 -6.70 11.32 -5.90
CA THR A 172 -6.86 10.35 -4.78
C THR A 172 -8.25 10.37 -4.17
N GLU A 173 -8.97 11.48 -4.32
CA GLU A 173 -10.36 11.68 -3.91
C GLU A 173 -11.36 10.86 -4.77
N LYS A 174 -10.94 10.38 -5.93
CA LYS A 174 -11.73 9.45 -6.75
C LYS A 174 -11.56 7.99 -6.34
N LEU A 175 -10.62 7.70 -5.42
CA LEU A 175 -10.44 6.37 -4.88
C LEU A 175 -11.52 6.06 -3.85
N GLN A 176 -12.12 4.89 -3.98
CA GLN A 176 -13.06 4.32 -3.03
C GLN A 176 -12.52 2.97 -2.55
N LEU A 177 -12.49 2.77 -1.24
CA LEU A 177 -12.13 1.49 -0.64
C LEU A 177 -13.39 0.87 -0.04
N PHE A 178 -13.78 -0.29 -0.55
CA PHE A 178 -14.78 -1.13 0.07
C PHE A 178 -14.10 -2.23 0.87
N SER A 179 -14.28 -2.20 2.18
CA SER A 179 -13.72 -3.17 3.11
C SER A 179 -14.81 -3.94 3.83
N THR A 180 -14.58 -5.23 4.07
CA THR A 180 -15.42 -6.06 4.93
C THR A 180 -14.54 -6.71 5.99
N VAL A 181 -14.91 -6.58 7.25
CA VAL A 181 -14.24 -7.22 8.39
C VAL A 181 -15.20 -8.23 9.01
N THR A 182 -14.76 -9.48 9.11
CA THR A 182 -15.52 -10.57 9.73
C THR A 182 -14.95 -10.89 11.10
N PHE A 183 -15.77 -10.75 12.14
CA PHE A 183 -15.43 -10.98 13.54
C PHE A 183 -15.75 -12.41 13.99
N GLY A 184 -15.14 -12.85 15.10
CA GLY A 184 -15.44 -14.15 15.69
C GLY A 184 -16.84 -14.23 16.29
N THR A 185 -17.41 -13.10 16.71
CA THR A 185 -18.72 -13.00 17.35
C THR A 185 -19.51 -11.82 16.81
N GLU A 186 -20.84 -11.89 16.89
CA GLU A 186 -21.71 -10.76 16.52
C GLU A 186 -21.53 -9.58 17.49
N VAL A 187 -21.29 -9.85 18.77
CA VAL A 187 -21.03 -8.81 19.78
C VAL A 187 -19.80 -7.96 19.41
N ALA A 188 -18.69 -8.60 19.02
CA ALA A 188 -17.51 -7.87 18.59
C ALA A 188 -17.78 -7.02 17.32
N ALA A 189 -18.55 -7.57 16.38
CA ALA A 189 -18.95 -6.85 15.18
C ALA A 189 -19.83 -5.63 15.50
N GLU A 190 -20.80 -5.76 16.42
CA GLU A 190 -21.67 -4.66 16.85
C GLU A 190 -20.90 -3.53 17.53
N VAL A 191 -19.94 -3.88 18.41
CA VAL A 191 -19.09 -2.89 19.09
C VAL A 191 -18.25 -2.12 18.08
N PHE A 192 -17.59 -2.82 17.14
CA PHE A 192 -16.83 -2.18 16.08
C PHE A 192 -17.72 -1.35 15.16
N PHE A 193 -18.89 -1.85 14.77
CA PHE A 193 -19.83 -1.14 13.91
C PHE A 193 -20.26 0.20 14.51
N LYS A 194 -20.60 0.25 15.81
CA LYS A 194 -20.96 1.50 16.49
C LYS A 194 -19.84 2.53 16.42
N ALA A 195 -18.59 2.10 16.66
CA ALA A 195 -17.44 2.98 16.57
C ALA A 195 -17.19 3.47 15.12
N LEU A 196 -17.35 2.59 14.14
CA LEU A 196 -17.22 2.92 12.72
C LEU A 196 -18.31 3.88 12.24
N ASP A 197 -19.56 3.69 12.67
CA ASP A 197 -20.70 4.52 12.30
C ASP A 197 -20.50 5.96 12.77
N SER A 198 -20.10 6.16 14.03
CA SER A 198 -19.70 7.49 14.53
C SER A 198 -18.55 8.10 13.74
N LYS A 199 -17.58 7.30 13.29
CA LYS A 199 -16.47 7.77 12.44
C LYS A 199 -16.93 8.15 11.04
N VAL A 200 -17.90 7.43 10.47
CA VAL A 200 -18.51 7.77 9.18
C VAL A 200 -19.24 9.11 9.27
N GLU A 201 -20.00 9.34 10.34
CA GLU A 201 -20.66 10.63 10.59
C GLU A 201 -19.66 11.79 10.72
N GLU A 202 -18.58 11.60 11.49
CA GLU A 202 -17.51 12.60 11.66
C GLU A 202 -16.83 12.98 10.33
N ARG A 203 -16.59 11.98 9.47
CA ARG A 203 -15.97 12.20 8.17
C ARG A 203 -16.83 13.08 7.27
N ASN A 204 -18.14 12.82 7.21
CA ASN A 204 -19.11 13.57 6.40
C ASN A 204 -18.63 13.78 4.94
N ASP A 205 -18.15 12.70 4.31
CA ASP A 205 -17.56 12.70 2.96
C ASP A 205 -18.29 11.74 1.99
N GLY A 206 -19.48 11.27 2.38
CA GLY A 206 -20.25 10.28 1.65
C GLY A 206 -19.77 8.83 1.86
N SER A 207 -18.86 8.59 2.79
CA SER A 207 -18.57 7.23 3.26
C SER A 207 -19.81 6.62 3.91
N THR A 208 -19.95 5.29 3.87
CA THR A 208 -21.06 4.56 4.47
C THR A 208 -20.56 3.30 5.16
N CYS A 209 -21.30 2.82 6.16
CA CYS A 209 -21.02 1.53 6.79
C CYS A 209 -22.30 0.74 7.03
N GLY A 210 -22.15 -0.54 7.36
CA GLY A 210 -23.27 -1.43 7.67
C GLY A 210 -22.81 -2.69 8.38
N ILE A 211 -23.74 -3.43 8.95
CA ILE A 211 -23.48 -4.69 9.67
C ILE A 211 -24.46 -5.77 9.24
N CYS A 212 -23.99 -7.01 9.13
CA CYS A 212 -24.81 -8.20 8.90
C CYS A 212 -24.22 -9.38 9.67
N GLY A 213 -24.86 -9.78 10.76
CA GLY A 213 -24.32 -10.77 11.69
C GLY A 213 -22.94 -10.34 12.20
N ASN A 214 -21.95 -11.20 12.04
CA ASN A 214 -20.57 -10.95 12.45
C ASN A 214 -19.72 -10.18 11.41
N LYS A 215 -20.33 -9.61 10.36
CA LYS A 215 -19.62 -8.89 9.29
C LYS A 215 -19.96 -7.41 9.31
N VAL A 216 -18.93 -6.57 9.30
CA VAL A 216 -19.05 -5.12 9.17
C VAL A 216 -18.49 -4.68 7.83
N PHE A 217 -19.27 -3.87 7.11
CA PHE A 217 -18.94 -3.31 5.80
C PHE A 217 -18.59 -1.83 5.95
N PHE A 218 -17.59 -1.40 5.21
CA PHE A 218 -17.18 0.00 5.15
C PHE A 218 -16.91 0.40 3.70
N MET A 219 -17.64 1.40 3.21
CA MET A 219 -17.31 2.09 1.96
C MET A 219 -16.67 3.42 2.30
N MET A 220 -15.35 3.47 2.23
CA MET A 220 -14.56 4.69 2.42
C MET A 220 -14.51 5.48 1.12
N CYS A 221 -15.15 6.64 1.09
CA CYS A 221 -15.11 7.58 -0.03
C CYS A 221 -13.86 8.47 0.02
N GLY A 222 -13.61 9.24 -1.04
CA GLY A 222 -12.52 10.21 -1.06
C GLY A 222 -12.87 11.48 -0.32
N SER A 223 -12.04 11.84 0.67
CA SER A 223 -12.19 13.12 1.36
C SER A 223 -11.43 14.24 0.66
N LYS A 224 -12.12 15.37 0.39
CA LYS A 224 -11.50 16.63 -0.04
C LYS A 224 -10.78 17.36 1.10
N LYS A 225 -11.03 17.00 2.37
CA LYS A 225 -10.52 17.71 3.55
C LYS A 225 -8.99 17.64 3.68
N THR A 226 -8.34 16.66 3.03
CA THR A 226 -6.89 16.41 3.14
C THR A 226 -6.06 17.01 2.00
N ASP A 227 -6.66 17.83 1.13
CA ASP A 227 -6.05 18.26 -0.13
C ASP A 227 -5.12 19.48 0.04
N THR A 228 -3.99 19.28 0.73
CA THR A 228 -2.98 20.32 0.95
C THR A 228 -2.08 20.51 -0.28
N ALA A 229 -1.52 21.72 -0.45
CA ALA A 229 -0.56 22.00 -1.53
C ALA A 229 0.66 21.05 -1.50
N LYS A 230 1.11 20.66 -0.30
CA LYS A 230 2.18 19.66 -0.10
C LYS A 230 1.78 18.30 -0.66
N LYS A 231 0.57 17.81 -0.35
CA LYS A 231 0.04 16.54 -0.89
C LYS A 231 0.00 16.56 -2.42
N LYS A 232 -0.51 17.64 -3.02
CA LYS A 232 -0.54 17.80 -4.49
C LYS A 232 0.85 17.73 -5.11
N LEU A 233 1.82 18.43 -4.52
CA LEU A 233 3.21 18.42 -4.99
C LEU A 233 3.80 17.00 -4.91
N LEU A 234 3.63 16.30 -3.78
CA LEU A 234 4.11 14.92 -3.61
C LEU A 234 3.46 13.95 -4.59
N CYS A 235 2.14 14.03 -4.79
CA CYS A 235 1.43 13.23 -5.79
C CYS A 235 1.95 13.52 -7.21
N ARG A 236 2.18 14.79 -7.56
CA ARG A 236 2.72 15.19 -8.86
C ARG A 236 4.12 14.62 -9.09
N TRP A 237 5.00 14.68 -8.09
CA TRP A 237 6.34 14.09 -8.17
C TRP A 237 6.27 12.58 -8.40
N SER A 238 5.40 11.87 -7.70
CA SER A 238 5.23 10.43 -7.86
C SER A 238 4.62 10.06 -9.21
N TYR A 239 3.69 10.87 -9.72
CA TYR A 239 3.16 10.71 -11.06
C TYR A 239 4.25 10.87 -12.14
N ILE A 240 5.14 11.85 -12.00
CA ILE A 240 6.30 12.03 -12.89
C ILE A 240 7.22 10.80 -12.83
N LYS A 241 7.50 10.27 -11.62
CA LYS A 241 8.30 9.04 -11.46
C LYS A 241 7.66 7.85 -12.15
N VAL A 242 6.35 7.63 -11.98
CA VAL A 242 5.62 6.54 -12.68
C VAL A 242 5.73 6.71 -14.19
N LYS A 243 5.51 7.91 -14.74
CA LYS A 243 5.64 8.15 -16.19
C LYS A 243 7.04 7.85 -16.69
N MET A 244 8.07 8.23 -15.94
CA MET A 244 9.47 7.90 -16.27
C MET A 244 9.70 6.38 -16.24
N TYR A 245 9.21 5.68 -15.21
CA TYR A 245 9.34 4.22 -15.11
C TYR A 245 8.59 3.48 -16.21
N LEU A 246 7.38 3.92 -16.57
CA LEU A 246 6.61 3.37 -17.69
C LEU A 246 7.30 3.62 -19.03
N TRP A 247 7.94 4.78 -19.21
CA TRP A 247 8.71 5.09 -20.42
C TRP A 247 9.96 4.22 -20.54
N LEU A 248 10.74 4.09 -19.45
CA LEU A 248 11.92 3.22 -19.41
C LEU A 248 11.56 1.75 -19.65
N SER A 249 10.45 1.29 -19.06
CA SER A 249 9.94 -0.08 -19.16
C SER A 249 8.97 -0.31 -20.32
N LYS A 250 8.80 0.66 -21.24
CA LYS A 250 7.90 0.58 -22.41
C LYS A 250 7.97 -0.73 -23.21
N PRO A 251 9.14 -1.41 -23.37
CA PRO A 251 9.21 -2.68 -24.08
C PRO A 251 8.41 -3.83 -23.44
N PHE A 252 8.02 -3.71 -22.17
CA PHE A 252 7.32 -4.75 -21.42
C PHE A 252 5.89 -4.33 -21.14
N THR A 253 4.96 -5.29 -21.22
CA THR A 253 3.55 -5.06 -20.94
C THR A 253 3.19 -5.45 -19.51
N SER A 254 3.65 -6.61 -19.04
CA SER A 254 3.34 -7.12 -17.70
C SER A 254 4.03 -6.33 -16.59
N THR A 255 3.33 -6.21 -15.46
CA THR A 255 3.86 -5.57 -14.25
C THR A 255 5.15 -6.24 -13.79
N MET A 256 5.17 -7.57 -13.76
CA MET A 256 6.34 -8.36 -13.37
C MET A 256 7.58 -8.02 -14.21
N ASP A 257 7.46 -8.01 -15.53
CA ASP A 257 8.60 -7.72 -16.41
C ASP A 257 9.06 -6.27 -16.27
N ARG A 258 8.14 -5.32 -16.11
CA ARG A 258 8.47 -3.90 -15.89
C ARG A 258 9.29 -3.72 -14.61
N ILE A 259 8.86 -4.31 -13.50
CA ILE A 259 9.54 -4.18 -12.21
C ILE A 259 10.91 -4.87 -12.24
N LEU A 260 10.99 -6.10 -12.75
CA LEU A 260 12.27 -6.81 -12.87
C LEU A 260 13.25 -6.08 -13.80
N TYR A 261 12.75 -5.51 -14.90
CA TYR A 261 13.57 -4.70 -15.79
C TYR A 261 14.13 -3.47 -15.08
N LEU A 262 13.29 -2.73 -14.34
CA LEU A 262 13.71 -1.57 -13.56
C LEU A 262 14.72 -1.96 -12.47
N TYR A 263 14.51 -3.11 -11.81
CA TYR A 263 15.45 -3.65 -10.84
C TYR A 263 16.84 -3.91 -11.45
N PHE A 264 16.94 -4.55 -12.62
CA PHE A 264 18.25 -4.79 -13.26
C PHE A 264 18.88 -3.55 -13.87
N LEU A 265 18.06 -2.63 -14.38
CA LEU A 265 18.55 -1.40 -14.99
C LEU A 265 19.05 -0.43 -13.92
N MET A 266 18.30 -0.27 -12.82
CA MET A 266 18.54 0.71 -11.75
C MET A 266 18.24 0.11 -10.36
N PRO A 267 19.09 -0.79 -9.84
CA PRO A 267 18.84 -1.47 -8.57
C PRO A 267 18.59 -0.52 -7.39
N SER A 268 19.29 0.62 -7.35
CA SER A 268 19.13 1.63 -6.29
C SER A 268 17.75 2.28 -6.24
N SER A 269 16.98 2.20 -7.33
CA SER A 269 15.62 2.76 -7.40
C SER A 269 14.55 1.85 -6.80
N ILE A 270 14.86 0.57 -6.52
CA ILE A 270 13.86 -0.41 -6.07
C ILE A 270 13.23 -0.02 -4.73
N ASN A 271 14.03 0.54 -3.83
CA ASN A 271 13.54 1.04 -2.54
C ASN A 271 12.49 2.12 -2.77
N SER A 272 12.73 3.07 -3.69
CA SER A 272 11.78 4.13 -4.00
C SER A 272 10.49 3.66 -4.70
N ILE A 273 10.51 2.44 -5.25
CA ILE A 273 9.33 1.82 -5.86
C ILE A 273 8.42 1.22 -4.78
N PHE A 274 9.03 0.52 -3.81
CA PHE A 274 8.34 -0.20 -2.75
C PHE A 274 8.37 0.52 -1.39
N THR A 275 8.73 1.81 -1.36
CA THR A 275 8.60 2.63 -0.13
C THR A 275 7.12 2.69 0.24
N ILE A 276 6.76 1.89 1.23
CA ILE A 276 5.52 2.05 1.99
C ILE A 276 5.88 3.02 3.09
N ASP A 277 5.30 4.23 3.03
CA ASP A 277 5.52 5.34 3.98
C ASP A 277 4.88 5.02 5.35
N ARG A 278 5.31 3.91 5.97
CA ARG A 278 5.19 3.60 7.40
C ARG A 278 6.61 3.66 7.98
N GLU A 279 7.23 4.84 7.92
CA GLU A 279 8.44 5.08 8.70
C GLU A 279 8.03 5.17 10.16
N PHE A 280 8.21 4.07 10.88
CA PHE A 280 8.22 4.07 12.33
C PHE A 280 9.48 4.82 12.75
N LYS A 281 9.31 5.98 13.39
CA LYS A 281 10.39 6.67 14.09
C LYS A 281 10.84 5.86 15.30
#